data_AF-A0A243D265-F1
#
_entry.id   AF-A0A243D265-F1
#
_cell.length_a   1.000
_cell.length_b   1.000
_cell.length_c   1.000
_cell.angle_alpha   90.00
_cell.angle_beta   90.00
_cell.angle_gamma   90.00
#
_symmetry.space_group_name_H-M   'P 1'
#
loop_
_entity.id
_entity.type
_entity.pdbx_description
1 polymer ?
#
loop_
_entity_poly.entity_id
_entity_poly.type
_entity_poly.pdbx_seq_one_letter_code
_entity_poly.pdbx_strand_id
1 'polypeptide(L)'
;MKTIEKIVDELTVDNLEERKAVLKNHILLMKYGMEHHELKEEEMTEILKWVQGRDQLRKDVPELRDLHLIKKFQAVLDEFIHSIILNGYVEDAVEILESILKSMGAVAHIVKVMFVGKMKVDRNSLEMVEVLKRECYNLMEQRAVVGLHAQIFHVLGFVHSIQFDLEERSQEHGRVVVGLLTDFKTDELKSVQQFQTEDHIPEVKSMVSKGYGIELQRRIYMWKSLTFIFTSPYALEKMYKEIYAENDNMGKEQKKK
;
A
#
# COMPACT_ATOMS: atom_id res chain seq x y z
N MET A 1 31.77 16.08 15.21
CA MET A 1 31.15 16.44 13.90
C MET A 1 30.38 17.77 13.93
N LYS A 2 30.36 18.56 12.84
CA LYS A 2 29.65 19.88 12.74
C LYS A 2 28.15 19.67 12.48
N THR A 3 27.29 20.61 12.88
CA THR A 3 25.85 20.57 12.55
C THR A 3 25.63 20.73 11.04
N ILE A 4 24.48 20.27 10.51
CA ILE A 4 24.14 20.40 9.09
C ILE A 4 24.22 21.87 8.66
N GLU A 5 23.67 22.79 9.45
CA GLU A 5 23.75 24.24 9.22
C GLU A 5 25.20 24.71 9.10
N LYS A 6 26.08 24.34 10.04
CA LYS A 6 27.50 24.70 9.98
C LYS A 6 28.23 24.08 8.79
N ILE A 7 27.83 22.89 8.34
CA ILE A 7 28.40 22.26 7.14
C ILE A 7 28.00 23.05 5.89
N VAL A 8 26.75 23.51 5.81
CA VAL A 8 26.23 24.32 4.70
C VAL A 8 26.87 25.71 4.70
N ASP A 9 26.98 26.36 5.86
CA ASP A 9 27.57 27.70 5.99
C ASP A 9 29.06 27.76 5.61
N GLU A 10 29.76 26.63 5.72
CA GLU A 10 31.18 26.51 5.41
C GLU A 10 31.46 25.98 3.99
N LEU A 11 30.44 25.82 3.15
CA LEU A 11 30.62 25.33 1.77
C LEU A 11 31.43 26.34 0.95
N THR A 12 32.56 25.86 0.41
CA THR A 12 33.39 26.59 -0.55
C THR A 12 33.60 25.73 -1.80
N VAL A 13 34.06 26.37 -2.89
CA VAL A 13 34.40 25.64 -4.13
C VAL A 13 35.45 24.55 -3.86
N ASP A 14 36.41 24.83 -2.97
CA ASP A 14 37.53 23.94 -2.67
C ASP A 14 37.14 22.75 -1.78
N ASN A 15 36.06 22.86 -0.99
CA ASN A 15 35.64 21.81 -0.05
C ASN A 15 34.31 21.11 -0.41
N LEU A 16 33.73 21.47 -1.56
CA LEU A 16 32.38 21.07 -1.97
C LEU A 16 32.17 19.56 -1.93
N GLU A 17 33.04 18.76 -2.56
CA GLU A 17 32.86 17.30 -2.64
C GLU A 17 33.07 16.60 -1.30
N GLU A 18 33.99 17.09 -0.46
CA GLU A 18 34.20 16.58 0.89
C GLU A 18 32.96 16.87 1.76
N ARG A 19 32.50 18.12 1.80
CA ARG A 19 31.33 18.53 2.59
C ARG A 19 30.05 17.86 2.11
N LYS A 20 29.90 17.65 0.80
CA LYS A 20 28.78 16.91 0.21
C LYS A 20 28.77 15.44 0.63
N ALA A 21 29.92 14.78 0.74
CA ALA A 21 30.01 13.43 1.27
C ALA A 21 29.58 13.38 2.75
N VAL A 22 30.04 14.36 3.54
CA VAL A 22 29.65 14.51 4.96
C VAL A 22 28.13 14.73 5.09
N LEU A 23 27.55 15.64 4.30
CA LEU A 23 26.10 15.89 4.25
C LEU A 23 25.30 14.64 3.89
N LYS A 24 25.75 13.85 2.90
CA LYS A 24 25.09 12.57 2.56
C LYS A 24 25.06 11.59 3.73
N ASN A 25 26.15 11.50 4.50
CA ASN A 25 26.21 10.66 5.69
C ASN A 25 25.25 11.15 6.78
N HIS A 26 25.17 12.47 7.01
CA HIS A 26 24.18 13.05 7.94
C HIS A 26 22.75 12.70 7.54
N ILE A 27 22.39 12.90 6.26
CA ILE A 27 21.06 12.56 5.73
C ILE A 27 20.78 11.06 5.89
N LEU A 28 21.79 10.21 5.67
CA LEU A 28 21.65 8.77 5.83
C LEU A 28 21.36 8.40 7.28
N LEU A 29 22.09 8.93 8.26
CA LEU A 29 21.83 8.69 9.68
C LEU A 29 20.43 9.16 10.10
N MET A 30 20.01 10.35 9.65
CA MET A 30 18.65 10.86 9.89
C MET A 30 17.57 9.94 9.31
N LYS A 31 17.78 9.36 8.12
CA LYS A 31 16.84 8.38 7.54
C LYS A 31 16.63 7.14 8.41
N TYR A 32 17.63 6.78 9.22
CA TYR A 32 17.55 5.66 10.16
C TYR A 32 17.11 6.09 11.57
N GLY A 33 16.72 7.34 11.77
CA GLY A 33 16.31 7.86 13.08
C GLY A 33 17.46 7.97 14.08
N MET A 34 18.72 7.95 13.62
CA MET A 34 19.89 8.10 14.46
C MET A 34 20.32 9.56 14.44
N GLU A 35 19.85 10.33 15.42
CA GLU A 35 20.20 11.74 15.55
C GLU A 35 21.56 11.90 16.25
N HIS A 36 22.31 12.96 15.87
CA HIS A 36 23.73 13.14 16.23
C HIS A 36 24.02 13.23 17.73
N HIS A 37 23.01 13.43 18.57
CA HIS A 37 23.17 13.55 20.01
C HIS A 37 23.24 12.20 20.74
N GLU A 38 22.99 11.08 20.04
CA GLU A 38 22.94 9.76 20.66
C GLU A 38 24.23 8.94 20.50
N LEU A 39 25.16 9.34 19.62
CA LEU A 39 26.29 8.49 19.19
C LEU A 39 27.61 9.25 19.10
N LYS A 40 28.72 8.58 19.46
CA LYS A 40 30.08 9.07 19.24
C LYS A 40 30.48 8.96 17.77
N GLU A 41 31.48 9.74 17.36
CA GLU A 41 31.94 9.83 15.96
C GLU A 41 32.44 8.49 15.39
N GLU A 42 33.09 7.69 16.23
CA GLU A 42 33.57 6.34 15.91
C GLU A 42 32.39 5.38 15.67
N GLU A 43 31.38 5.41 16.56
CA GLU A 43 30.16 4.59 16.46
C GLU A 43 29.36 4.94 15.20
N MET A 44 29.21 6.24 14.91
CA MET A 44 28.57 6.71 13.67
C MET A 44 29.30 6.22 12.41
N THR A 45 30.64 6.20 12.44
CA THR A 45 31.45 5.75 11.31
C THR A 45 31.27 4.24 11.06
N GLU A 46 31.25 3.43 12.12
CA GLU A 46 30.97 1.99 12.00
C GLU A 46 29.55 1.71 11.49
N ILE A 47 28.56 2.44 12.01
CA ILE A 47 27.17 2.33 11.57
C ILE A 47 27.05 2.68 10.09
N LEU A 48 27.67 3.78 9.65
CA LEU A 48 27.66 4.20 8.25
C LEU A 48 28.29 3.14 7.35
N LYS A 49 29.44 2.57 7.74
CA LYS A 49 30.07 1.46 7.01
C LYS A 49 29.14 0.26 6.90
N TRP A 50 28.44 -0.08 7.98
CA TRP A 50 27.52 -1.21 7.99
C TRP A 50 26.29 -0.96 7.09
N VAL A 51 25.68 0.22 7.19
CA VAL A 51 24.55 0.65 6.35
C VAL A 51 24.94 0.65 4.87
N GLN A 52 26.07 1.26 4.53
CA GLN A 52 26.57 1.32 3.16
C GLN A 52 26.92 -0.07 2.63
N GLY A 53 27.54 -0.92 3.46
CA GLY A 53 27.83 -2.32 3.12
C GLY A 53 26.57 -3.12 2.82
N ARG A 54 25.50 -2.91 3.60
CA ARG A 54 24.19 -3.54 3.31
C ARG A 54 23.55 -3.03 2.02
N ASP A 55 23.60 -1.74 1.77
CA ASP A 55 23.08 -1.16 0.52
C ASP A 55 23.87 -1.62 -0.70
N GLN A 56 25.18 -1.83 -0.55
CA GLN A 56 26.02 -2.40 -1.58
C GLN A 56 25.70 -3.88 -1.81
N LEU A 57 25.60 -4.69 -0.76
CA LEU A 57 25.17 -6.09 -0.86
C LEU A 57 23.81 -6.22 -1.57
N ARG A 58 22.86 -5.32 -1.31
CA ARG A 58 21.57 -5.27 -2.00
C ARG A 58 21.68 -4.90 -3.48
N LYS A 59 22.67 -4.11 -3.88
CA LYS A 59 22.93 -3.82 -5.31
C LYS A 59 23.53 -5.05 -6.00
N ASP A 60 24.36 -5.79 -5.27
CA ASP A 60 25.15 -6.88 -5.80
C ASP A 60 24.37 -8.22 -5.83
N VAL A 61 23.26 -8.32 -5.09
CA VAL A 61 22.38 -9.49 -5.03
C VAL A 61 20.97 -9.11 -5.53
N PRO A 62 20.69 -9.21 -6.84
CA PRO A 62 19.40 -8.87 -7.44
C PRO A 62 18.21 -9.57 -6.78
N GLU A 63 18.40 -10.79 -6.29
CA GLU A 63 17.38 -11.61 -5.62
C GLU A 63 16.86 -10.95 -4.32
N LEU A 64 17.65 -10.05 -3.71
CA LEU A 64 17.22 -9.26 -2.55
C LEU A 64 16.46 -7.98 -2.95
N ARG A 65 16.50 -7.59 -4.22
CA ARG A 65 15.77 -6.44 -4.79
C ARG A 65 14.46 -6.82 -5.46
N ASP A 66 14.35 -8.05 -5.94
CA ASP A 66 13.19 -8.47 -6.69
C ASP A 66 11.93 -8.32 -5.85
N LEU A 67 11.00 -7.47 -6.33
CA LEU A 67 9.75 -7.12 -5.65
C LEU A 67 8.71 -8.24 -5.77
N HIS A 68 9.14 -9.50 -5.74
CA HIS A 68 8.34 -10.65 -6.11
C HIS A 68 7.06 -10.78 -5.28
N LEU A 69 7.16 -10.60 -3.95
CA LEU A 69 5.98 -10.65 -3.07
C LEU A 69 5.02 -9.50 -3.37
N ILE A 70 5.55 -8.31 -3.59
CA ILE A 70 4.74 -7.13 -3.92
C ILE A 70 4.05 -7.34 -5.26
N LYS A 71 4.75 -7.81 -6.30
CA LYS A 71 4.17 -8.09 -7.61
C LYS A 71 3.08 -9.17 -7.54
N LYS A 72 3.30 -10.25 -6.77
CA LYS A 72 2.24 -11.24 -6.53
C LYS A 72 1.04 -10.62 -5.79
N PHE A 73 1.28 -9.79 -4.79
CA PHE A 73 0.21 -9.09 -4.08
C PHE A 73 -0.56 -8.13 -4.98
N GLN A 74 0.13 -7.40 -5.87
CA GLN A 74 -0.49 -6.51 -6.86
C GLN A 74 -1.45 -7.30 -7.77
N ALA A 75 -1.05 -8.49 -8.24
CA ALA A 75 -1.90 -9.35 -9.05
C ALA A 75 -3.14 -9.86 -8.28
N VAL A 76 -2.98 -10.24 -7.01
CA VAL A 76 -4.10 -10.59 -6.12
C VAL A 76 -5.05 -9.40 -5.92
N LEU A 77 -4.50 -8.19 -5.74
CA LEU A 77 -5.30 -6.99 -5.60
C LEU A 77 -6.05 -6.65 -6.90
N ASP A 78 -5.40 -6.78 -8.06
CA ASP A 78 -6.03 -6.61 -9.37
C ASP A 78 -7.24 -7.55 -9.52
N GLU A 79 -7.07 -8.83 -9.21
CA GLU A 79 -8.16 -9.83 -9.29
C GLU A 79 -9.32 -9.47 -8.36
N PHE A 80 -9.01 -9.05 -7.13
CA PHE A 80 -10.01 -8.66 -6.16
C PHE A 80 -10.79 -7.40 -6.58
N ILE A 81 -10.08 -6.34 -6.97
CA ILE A 81 -10.66 -5.08 -7.43
C ILE A 81 -11.50 -5.30 -8.70
N HIS A 82 -11.00 -6.08 -9.65
CA HIS A 82 -11.74 -6.42 -10.85
C HIS A 82 -13.05 -7.14 -10.54
N SER A 83 -13.04 -8.08 -9.58
CA SER A 83 -14.25 -8.77 -9.14
C SER A 83 -15.31 -7.82 -8.57
N ILE A 84 -14.90 -6.84 -7.77
CA ILE A 84 -15.81 -5.83 -7.20
C ILE A 84 -16.44 -5.00 -8.31
N ILE A 85 -15.64 -4.56 -9.28
CA ILE A 85 -16.10 -3.76 -10.42
C ILE A 85 -17.08 -4.54 -11.30
N LEU A 86 -16.79 -5.81 -11.60
CA LEU A 86 -17.68 -6.67 -12.39
C LEU A 86 -19.06 -6.87 -11.73
N ASN A 87 -19.14 -6.77 -10.41
CA ASN A 87 -20.40 -6.85 -9.68
C ASN A 87 -21.11 -5.48 -9.53
N GLY A 88 -20.58 -4.42 -10.14
CA GLY A 88 -21.22 -3.10 -10.22
C GLY A 88 -20.85 -2.13 -9.09
N TYR A 89 -19.80 -2.42 -8.31
CA TYR A 89 -19.46 -1.66 -7.10
C TYR A 89 -18.17 -0.84 -7.27
N VAL A 90 -18.13 0.03 -8.28
CA VAL A 90 -16.93 0.83 -8.61
C VAL A 90 -16.51 1.74 -7.46
N GLU A 91 -17.47 2.35 -6.74
CA GLU A 91 -17.18 3.17 -5.57
C GLU A 91 -16.43 2.39 -4.49
N ASP A 92 -16.85 1.16 -4.19
CA ASP A 92 -16.19 0.32 -3.18
C ASP A 92 -14.75 -0.03 -3.59
N ALA A 93 -14.51 -0.25 -4.88
CA ALA A 93 -13.16 -0.46 -5.40
C ALA A 93 -12.26 0.78 -5.19
N VAL A 94 -12.81 1.97 -5.45
CA VAL A 94 -12.13 3.26 -5.17
C VAL A 94 -11.82 3.38 -3.69
N GLU A 95 -12.79 3.11 -2.82
CA GLU A 95 -12.61 3.22 -1.38
C GLU A 95 -11.56 2.25 -0.82
N ILE A 96 -11.51 1.01 -1.31
CA ILE A 96 -10.47 0.05 -0.91
C ILE A 96 -9.08 0.56 -1.29
N LEU A 97 -8.92 1.10 -2.51
CA LEU A 97 -7.64 1.68 -2.94
C LEU A 97 -7.27 2.92 -2.11
N GLU A 98 -8.23 3.77 -1.78
CA GLU A 98 -8.00 4.89 -0.86
C GLU A 98 -7.58 4.41 0.53
N SER A 99 -8.22 3.37 1.09
CA SER A 99 -7.86 2.78 2.38
C SER A 99 -6.43 2.26 2.38
N ILE A 100 -5.99 1.61 1.30
CA ILE A 100 -4.60 1.15 1.13
C ILE A 100 -3.62 2.33 1.11
N LEU A 101 -3.94 3.42 0.40
CA LEU A 101 -3.12 4.63 0.43
C LEU A 101 -3.10 5.28 1.82
N LYS A 102 -4.24 5.30 2.53
CA LYS A 102 -4.36 5.83 3.90
C LYS A 102 -3.55 5.00 4.90
N SER A 103 -3.57 3.66 4.81
CA SER A 103 -2.76 2.78 5.66
C SER A 103 -1.26 2.95 5.41
N MET A 104 -0.90 3.38 4.20
CA MET A 104 0.44 3.84 3.89
C MET A 104 0.74 5.26 4.42
N GLY A 105 -0.22 6.01 4.95
CA GLY A 105 0.00 7.40 5.36
C GLY A 105 0.13 8.36 4.15
N ALA A 106 -0.40 7.97 3.00
CA ALA A 106 -0.36 8.74 1.76
C ALA A 106 -1.59 9.65 1.57
N VAL A 107 -2.19 10.14 2.65
CA VAL A 107 -3.41 10.99 2.62
C VAL A 107 -3.18 12.23 1.74
N ALA A 108 -2.02 12.87 1.87
CA ALA A 108 -1.66 14.03 1.02
C ALA A 108 -1.58 13.67 -0.47
N HIS A 109 -1.20 12.43 -0.82
CA HIS A 109 -1.19 11.98 -2.22
C HIS A 109 -2.61 11.80 -2.74
N ILE A 110 -3.53 11.24 -1.95
CA ILE A 110 -4.96 11.15 -2.29
C ILE A 110 -5.52 12.54 -2.57
N VAL A 111 -5.29 13.50 -1.66
CA VAL A 111 -5.73 14.89 -1.84
C VAL A 111 -5.13 15.51 -3.11
N LYS A 112 -3.85 15.26 -3.39
CA LYS A 112 -3.20 15.77 -4.61
C LYS A 112 -3.82 15.21 -5.89
N VAL A 113 -4.11 13.91 -5.91
CA VAL A 113 -4.82 13.25 -7.02
C VAL A 113 -6.20 13.86 -7.22
N MET A 114 -6.96 14.03 -6.14
CA MET A 114 -8.33 14.54 -6.18
C MET A 114 -8.43 16.03 -6.53
N PHE A 115 -7.50 16.87 -6.07
CA PHE A 115 -7.68 18.34 -6.10
C PHE A 115 -6.63 19.12 -6.89
N VAL A 116 -5.39 18.64 -6.97
CA VAL A 116 -4.27 19.43 -7.54
C VAL A 116 -4.08 19.14 -9.03
N GLY A 117 -4.51 17.98 -9.51
CA GLY A 117 -4.35 17.56 -10.90
C GLY A 117 -5.31 18.17 -11.92
N LYS A 118 -6.29 19.00 -11.51
CA LYS A 118 -7.45 19.38 -12.35
C LYS A 118 -8.17 18.17 -12.97
N MET A 119 -8.07 16.99 -12.35
CA MET A 119 -8.81 15.82 -12.80
C MET A 119 -10.29 16.11 -12.59
N LYS A 120 -11.01 16.40 -13.69
CA LYS A 120 -12.48 16.35 -13.76
C LYS A 120 -12.96 14.89 -13.79
N VAL A 121 -12.23 14.00 -13.13
CA VAL A 121 -12.52 12.59 -13.12
C VAL A 121 -13.55 12.38 -12.03
N ASP A 122 -14.69 11.82 -12.41
CA ASP A 122 -15.69 11.40 -11.45
C ASP A 122 -15.04 10.44 -10.45
N ARG A 123 -15.22 10.69 -9.15
CA ARG A 123 -14.65 9.87 -8.08
C ARG A 123 -15.06 8.41 -8.26
N ASN A 124 -16.30 8.16 -8.67
CA ASN A 124 -16.88 6.82 -8.76
C ASN A 124 -16.71 6.24 -10.18
N SER A 125 -15.55 6.44 -10.80
CA SER A 125 -15.26 5.99 -12.17
C SER A 125 -14.13 4.97 -12.26
N LEU A 126 -14.12 4.20 -13.35
CA LEU A 126 -13.02 3.30 -13.69
C LEU A 126 -11.70 4.03 -13.90
N GLU A 127 -11.75 5.28 -14.37
CA GLU A 127 -10.55 6.11 -14.51
C GLU A 127 -9.94 6.41 -13.14
N MET A 128 -10.76 6.73 -12.14
CA MET A 128 -10.28 6.94 -10.77
C MET A 128 -9.66 5.67 -10.18
N VAL A 129 -10.27 4.50 -10.41
CA VAL A 129 -9.70 3.20 -9.98
C VAL A 129 -8.29 3.03 -10.54
N GLU A 130 -8.07 3.23 -11.83
CA GLU A 130 -6.75 3.05 -12.45
C GLU A 130 -5.71 4.06 -11.93
N VAL A 131 -6.12 5.30 -11.69
CA VAL A 131 -5.24 6.32 -11.09
C VAL A 131 -4.81 5.90 -9.67
N LEU A 132 -5.76 5.58 -8.79
CA LEU A 132 -5.46 5.17 -7.42
C LEU A 132 -4.65 3.88 -7.36
N LYS A 133 -4.96 2.91 -8.23
CA LYS A 133 -4.23 1.65 -8.35
C LYS A 133 -2.77 1.87 -8.70
N ARG A 134 -2.49 2.73 -9.68
CA ARG A 134 -1.12 3.11 -10.04
C ARG A 134 -0.38 3.76 -8.86
N GLU A 135 -1.04 4.67 -8.14
CA GLU A 135 -0.43 5.31 -6.96
C GLU A 135 -0.16 4.29 -5.83
N CYS A 136 -1.08 3.37 -5.58
CA CYS A 136 -0.89 2.25 -4.66
C CYS A 136 0.37 1.46 -5.03
N TYR A 137 0.49 1.04 -6.29
CA TYR A 137 1.59 0.21 -6.76
C TYR A 137 2.93 0.92 -6.64
N ASN A 138 3.00 2.18 -7.06
CA ASN A 138 4.22 2.98 -6.93
C ASN A 138 4.70 3.07 -5.47
N LEU A 139 3.79 3.34 -4.53
CA LEU A 139 4.14 3.46 -3.11
C LEU A 139 4.50 2.12 -2.47
N MET A 140 3.80 1.03 -2.83
CA MET A 140 4.13 -0.32 -2.37
C MET A 140 5.56 -0.69 -2.77
N GLU A 141 5.91 -0.46 -4.04
CA GLU A 141 7.24 -0.78 -4.57
C GLU A 141 8.33 0.08 -3.92
N GLN A 142 8.09 1.38 -3.77
CA GLN A 142 9.03 2.30 -3.10
C GLN A 142 9.32 1.90 -1.66
N ARG A 143 8.31 1.43 -0.91
CA ARG A 143 8.49 1.04 0.49
C ARG A 143 9.18 -0.31 0.63
N ALA A 144 8.92 -1.20 -0.30
CA ALA A 144 9.40 -2.57 -0.23
C ALA A 144 10.78 -2.78 -0.88
N VAL A 145 11.30 -1.77 -1.60
CA VAL A 145 12.64 -1.78 -2.23
C VAL A 145 13.80 -2.04 -1.24
N VAL A 146 13.53 -1.90 0.06
CA VAL A 146 14.49 -2.12 1.16
C VAL A 146 14.79 -3.62 1.36
N GLY A 147 14.01 -4.51 0.74
CA GLY A 147 14.31 -5.95 0.61
C GLY A 147 13.20 -6.85 1.13
N LEU A 148 13.46 -8.16 1.15
CA LEU A 148 12.45 -9.20 1.42
C LEU A 148 11.69 -8.99 2.74
N HIS A 149 12.37 -8.61 3.83
CA HIS A 149 11.69 -8.36 5.10
C HIS A 149 10.66 -7.22 5.01
N ALA A 150 11.00 -6.13 4.30
CA ALA A 150 10.07 -5.03 4.06
C ALA A 150 8.90 -5.48 3.19
N GLN A 151 9.17 -6.28 2.15
CA GLN A 151 8.09 -6.87 1.33
C GLN A 151 7.14 -7.72 2.17
N ILE A 152 7.64 -8.63 3.02
CA ILE A 152 6.81 -9.46 3.91
C ILE A 152 5.97 -8.59 4.83
N PHE A 153 6.62 -7.65 5.52
CA PHE A 153 5.95 -6.75 6.47
C PHE A 153 4.82 -5.98 5.80
N HIS A 154 5.08 -5.38 4.63
CA HIS A 154 4.08 -4.60 3.90
C HIS A 154 2.96 -5.46 3.34
N VAL A 155 3.27 -6.59 2.68
CA VAL A 155 2.25 -7.48 2.11
C VAL A 155 1.32 -8.01 3.21
N LEU A 156 1.87 -8.51 4.32
CA LEU A 156 1.03 -8.97 5.44
C LEU A 156 0.20 -7.83 6.03
N GLY A 157 0.81 -6.65 6.19
CA GLY A 157 0.09 -5.44 6.62
C GLY A 157 -1.10 -5.13 5.72
N PHE A 158 -0.90 -5.09 4.39
CA PHE A 158 -1.98 -4.83 3.44
C PHE A 158 -3.06 -5.92 3.45
N VAL A 159 -2.67 -7.19 3.51
CA VAL A 159 -3.61 -8.32 3.62
C VAL A 159 -4.54 -8.14 4.81
N HIS A 160 -3.98 -7.84 5.98
CA HIS A 160 -4.75 -7.68 7.21
C HIS A 160 -5.56 -6.38 7.23
N SER A 161 -5.02 -5.26 6.73
CA SER A 161 -5.77 -3.99 6.67
C SER A 161 -7.00 -4.13 5.78
N ILE A 162 -6.87 -4.69 4.58
CA ILE A 162 -8.02 -4.89 3.68
C ILE A 162 -9.00 -5.89 4.30
N GLN A 163 -8.51 -6.95 4.93
CA GLN A 163 -9.37 -7.93 5.60
C GLN A 163 -10.21 -7.28 6.71
N PHE A 164 -9.59 -6.42 7.52
CA PHE A 164 -10.24 -5.70 8.61
C PHE A 164 -11.32 -4.77 8.06
N ASP A 165 -11.00 -3.94 7.06
CA ASP A 165 -11.95 -3.02 6.44
C ASP A 165 -13.19 -3.76 5.87
N LEU A 166 -12.98 -4.92 5.24
CA LEU A 166 -14.07 -5.74 4.70
C LEU A 166 -14.95 -6.33 5.81
N GLU A 167 -14.34 -6.83 6.89
CA GLU A 167 -15.07 -7.40 8.03
C GLU A 167 -15.86 -6.32 8.78
N GLU A 168 -15.26 -5.15 9.01
CA GLU A 168 -15.93 -4.01 9.64
C GLU A 168 -17.14 -3.56 8.81
N ARG A 169 -16.97 -3.33 7.50
CA ARG A 169 -18.06 -2.95 6.60
C ARG A 169 -19.20 -3.96 6.62
N SER A 170 -18.87 -5.25 6.66
CA SER A 170 -19.90 -6.27 6.72
C SER A 170 -20.61 -6.35 8.07
N GLN A 171 -19.92 -6.09 9.18
CA GLN A 171 -20.52 -6.09 10.52
C GLN A 171 -21.41 -4.86 10.73
N GLU A 172 -20.98 -3.69 10.25
CA GLU A 172 -21.71 -2.43 10.38
C GLU A 172 -22.82 -2.25 9.32
N HIS A 173 -22.87 -3.10 8.28
CA HIS A 173 -23.88 -3.01 7.20
C HIS A 173 -25.31 -2.87 7.73
N GLY A 174 -25.69 -3.67 8.73
CA GLY A 174 -27.03 -3.60 9.32
C GLY A 174 -27.34 -2.24 9.94
N ARG A 175 -26.37 -1.62 10.62
CA ARG A 175 -26.51 -0.28 11.21
C ARG A 175 -26.59 0.79 10.14
N VAL A 176 -25.80 0.68 9.07
CA VAL A 176 -25.86 1.59 7.92
C VAL A 176 -27.24 1.53 7.27
N VAL A 177 -27.77 0.32 7.02
CA VAL A 177 -29.11 0.16 6.43
C VAL A 177 -30.19 0.77 7.31
N VAL A 178 -30.17 0.51 8.63
CA VAL A 178 -31.12 1.14 9.55
C VAL A 178 -31.00 2.66 9.49
N GLY A 179 -29.78 3.21 9.54
CA GLY A 179 -29.56 4.66 9.45
C GLY A 179 -30.05 5.28 8.15
N LEU A 180 -29.92 4.59 7.01
CA LEU A 180 -30.44 5.05 5.72
C LEU A 180 -31.98 4.99 5.64
N LEU A 181 -32.59 4.00 6.31
CA LEU A 181 -34.03 3.82 6.34
C LEU A 181 -34.74 4.72 7.38
N THR A 182 -34.03 5.21 8.40
CA THR A 182 -34.61 6.11 9.39
C THR A 182 -34.84 7.51 8.81
N ASP A 183 -36.06 8.02 8.92
CA ASP A 183 -36.35 9.44 8.68
C ASP A 183 -35.93 10.26 9.91
N PHE A 184 -34.85 11.03 9.78
CA PHE A 184 -34.33 11.84 10.88
C PHE A 184 -35.25 12.96 11.37
N LYS A 185 -36.29 13.33 10.63
CA LYS A 185 -37.26 14.35 11.07
C LYS A 185 -38.34 13.76 11.97
N THR A 186 -38.69 12.50 11.75
CA THR A 186 -39.80 11.82 12.44
C THR A 186 -39.32 10.72 13.38
N ASP A 187 -38.05 10.31 13.28
CA ASP A 187 -37.43 9.16 13.94
C ASP A 187 -38.13 7.81 13.60
N GLU A 188 -38.87 7.78 12.48
CA GLU A 188 -39.59 6.59 12.01
C GLU A 188 -38.77 5.81 10.98
N LEU A 189 -38.84 4.48 11.07
CA LEU A 189 -38.16 3.58 10.12
C LEU A 189 -39.00 3.38 8.86
N LYS A 190 -38.47 3.79 7.71
CA LYS A 190 -39.10 3.59 6.40
C LYS A 190 -38.92 2.16 5.92
N SER A 191 -39.90 1.67 5.16
CA SER A 191 -39.74 0.41 4.42
C SER A 191 -38.73 0.56 3.29
N VAL A 192 -38.10 -0.55 2.89
CA VAL A 192 -37.20 -0.58 1.71
C VAL A 192 -37.91 -0.07 0.46
N GLN A 193 -39.20 -0.38 0.28
CA GLN A 193 -39.97 0.08 -0.88
C GLN A 193 -40.11 1.61 -0.91
N GLN A 194 -40.41 2.23 0.24
CA GLN A 194 -40.47 3.70 0.35
C GLN A 194 -39.11 4.32 0.01
N PHE A 195 -38.02 3.80 0.59
CA PHE A 195 -36.68 4.30 0.33
C PHE A 195 -36.27 4.22 -1.15
N GLN A 196 -36.64 3.14 -1.84
CA GLN A 196 -36.31 2.96 -3.26
C GLN A 196 -37.02 3.98 -4.18
N THR A 197 -38.18 4.50 -3.76
CA THR A 197 -38.91 5.54 -4.51
C THR A 197 -38.37 6.96 -4.29
N GLU A 198 -37.54 7.17 -3.27
CA GLU A 198 -36.92 8.47 -2.99
C GLU A 198 -35.83 8.81 -4.00
N ASP A 199 -35.53 10.10 -4.14
CA ASP A 199 -34.46 10.58 -5.02
C ASP A 199 -33.10 10.47 -4.31
N HIS A 200 -32.43 9.35 -4.54
CA HIS A 200 -31.08 9.04 -4.04
C HIS A 200 -30.21 8.54 -5.18
N ILE A 201 -28.90 8.76 -5.05
CA ILE A 201 -27.93 8.22 -6.00
C ILE A 201 -27.95 6.67 -6.01
N PRO A 202 -27.69 6.02 -7.14
CA PRO A 202 -27.76 4.56 -7.28
C PRO A 202 -26.93 3.78 -6.26
N GLU A 203 -25.77 4.30 -5.88
CA GLU A 203 -24.82 3.69 -4.94
C GLU A 203 -25.46 3.54 -3.55
N VAL A 204 -26.08 4.61 -3.05
CA VAL A 204 -26.83 4.62 -1.79
C VAL A 204 -28.03 3.66 -1.86
N LYS A 205 -28.75 3.62 -2.98
CA LYS A 205 -29.85 2.66 -3.18
C LYS A 205 -29.36 1.21 -3.18
N SER A 206 -28.17 0.95 -3.71
CA SER A 206 -27.57 -0.38 -3.75
C SER A 206 -27.24 -0.91 -2.35
N MET A 207 -26.79 -0.05 -1.43
CA MET A 207 -26.40 -0.43 -0.07
C MET A 207 -27.55 -1.02 0.76
N VAL A 208 -28.77 -0.55 0.52
CA VAL A 208 -30.00 -1.02 1.18
C VAL A 208 -30.52 -2.33 0.56
N SER A 209 -29.99 -2.73 -0.60
CA SER A 209 -30.39 -3.98 -1.24
C SER A 209 -29.88 -5.20 -0.48
N LYS A 210 -30.68 -6.29 -0.51
CA LYS A 210 -30.24 -7.60 0.01
C LYS A 210 -28.98 -8.13 -0.71
N GLY A 211 -28.83 -7.80 -1.99
CA GLY A 211 -27.68 -8.22 -2.80
C GLY A 211 -26.36 -7.69 -2.27
N TYR A 212 -26.36 -6.46 -1.75
CA TYR A 212 -25.14 -5.84 -1.21
C TYR A 212 -24.59 -6.55 0.03
N GLY A 213 -25.46 -6.94 0.98
CA GLY A 213 -25.01 -7.69 2.16
C GLY A 213 -24.39 -9.05 1.81
N ILE A 214 -24.94 -9.74 0.81
CA ILE A 214 -24.37 -10.99 0.28
C ILE A 214 -23.01 -10.73 -0.38
N GLU A 215 -22.90 -9.65 -1.14
CA GLU A 215 -21.67 -9.25 -1.78
C GLU A 215 -20.56 -8.93 -0.77
N LEU A 216 -20.86 -8.26 0.34
CA LEU A 216 -19.88 -8.00 1.41
C LEU A 216 -19.29 -9.31 1.97
N GLN A 217 -20.13 -10.31 2.19
CA GLN A 217 -19.69 -11.64 2.64
C GLN A 217 -18.85 -12.35 1.58
N ARG A 218 -19.26 -12.27 0.30
CA ARG A 218 -18.51 -12.84 -0.83
C ARG A 218 -17.11 -12.25 -0.93
N ARG A 219 -16.97 -10.93 -0.75
CA ARG A 219 -15.68 -10.23 -0.78
C ARG A 219 -14.75 -10.69 0.34
N ILE A 220 -15.27 -10.84 1.56
CA ILE A 220 -14.49 -11.39 2.69
C ILE A 220 -13.97 -12.79 2.33
N TYR A 221 -14.84 -13.67 1.84
CA TYR A 221 -14.46 -15.02 1.45
C TYR A 221 -13.39 -15.02 0.34
N MET A 222 -13.64 -14.26 -0.73
CA MET A 222 -12.71 -14.15 -1.85
C MET A 222 -11.35 -13.61 -1.41
N TRP A 223 -11.33 -12.56 -0.60
CA TRP A 223 -10.08 -11.98 -0.09
C TRP A 223 -9.27 -13.00 0.70
N LYS A 224 -9.91 -13.76 1.61
CA LYS A 224 -9.26 -14.84 2.36
C LYS A 224 -8.69 -15.91 1.44
N SER A 225 -9.42 -16.30 0.40
CA SER A 225 -8.96 -17.29 -0.58
C SER A 225 -7.77 -16.81 -1.38
N LEU A 226 -7.82 -15.58 -1.92
CA LEU A 226 -6.73 -15.01 -2.73
C LEU A 226 -5.47 -14.77 -1.92
N THR A 227 -5.60 -14.39 -0.65
CA THR A 227 -4.46 -14.03 0.21
C THR A 227 -3.93 -15.20 1.05
N PHE A 228 -4.51 -16.40 0.91
CA PHE A 228 -4.07 -17.59 1.63
C PHE A 228 -2.58 -17.88 1.45
N ILE A 229 -2.04 -17.61 0.26
CA ILE A 229 -0.62 -17.83 -0.06
C ILE A 229 0.32 -16.98 0.81
N PHE A 230 -0.12 -15.80 1.25
CA PHE A 230 0.67 -14.89 2.08
C PHE A 230 0.55 -15.19 3.57
N THR A 231 -0.58 -15.78 4.00
CA THR A 231 -0.91 -15.98 5.43
C THR A 231 -0.64 -17.39 5.93
N SER A 232 -0.54 -18.38 5.04
CA SER A 232 -0.18 -19.75 5.40
C SER A 232 1.34 -19.94 5.42
N PRO A 233 1.96 -20.32 6.56
CA PRO A 233 3.40 -20.55 6.63
C PRO A 233 3.87 -21.60 5.62
N TYR A 234 3.07 -22.64 5.39
CA TYR A 234 3.37 -23.68 4.41
C TYR A 234 3.32 -23.16 2.96
N ALA A 235 2.29 -22.39 2.63
CA ALA A 235 2.14 -21.84 1.28
C ALA A 235 3.24 -20.80 0.98
N LEU A 236 3.58 -19.99 1.98
CA LEU A 236 4.65 -19.00 1.91
C LEU A 236 6.02 -19.68 1.68
N GLU A 237 6.33 -20.73 2.43
CA GLU A 237 7.55 -21.51 2.27
C GLU A 237 7.63 -22.17 0.88
N LYS A 238 6.52 -22.73 0.39
CA LYS A 238 6.45 -23.31 -0.95
C LYS A 238 6.70 -22.26 -2.04
N MET A 239 6.10 -21.10 -1.91
CA MET A 239 6.31 -19.98 -2.83
C MET A 239 7.78 -19.53 -2.85
N TYR A 240 8.46 -19.47 -1.70
CA TYR A 240 9.90 -19.17 -1.69
C TYR A 240 10.71 -20.21 -2.47
N LYS A 241 10.42 -21.50 -2.31
CA LYS A 241 11.08 -22.55 -3.07
C LYS A 241 10.91 -22.40 -4.58
N GLU A 242 9.72 -22.01 -5.03
CA GLU A 242 9.43 -21.74 -6.45
C GLU A 242 10.25 -20.55 -6.97
N ILE A 243 10.32 -19.45 -6.21
CA ILE A 243 11.12 -18.26 -6.55
C ILE A 243 12.60 -18.61 -6.70
N TYR A 244 13.16 -19.34 -5.74
CA TYR A 244 14.56 -19.76 -5.79
C TYR A 244 14.83 -20.70 -6.98
N ALA A 245 13.90 -21.58 -7.33
CA ALA A 245 14.04 -22.49 -8.46
C ALA A 245 13.96 -21.76 -9.83
N GLU A 246 13.10 -20.76 -9.97
CA GLU A 246 13.01 -19.93 -11.17
C GLU A 246 14.30 -19.14 -11.43
N ASN A 247 14.88 -18.55 -10.36
CA ASN A 247 16.13 -17.80 -10.43
C ASN A 247 17.33 -18.69 -10.78
N ASP A 248 17.40 -19.90 -10.23
CA ASP A 248 18.43 -20.90 -10.55
C ASP A 248 18.39 -21.32 -12.03
N ASN A 249 17.22 -21.37 -12.63
CA ASN A 249 17.04 -21.71 -14.04
C ASN A 249 17.41 -20.54 -14.96
N MET A 250 17.02 -19.30 -14.64
CA MET A 250 17.43 -18.11 -15.40
C MET A 250 18.94 -17.88 -15.35
N GLY A 251 19.59 -18.10 -14.19
CA GLY A 251 21.04 -18.00 -14.06
C GLY A 251 21.82 -19.06 -14.86
N LYS A 252 21.23 -20.23 -15.09
CA LYS A 252 21.80 -21.29 -15.95
C LYS A 252 21.62 -20.98 -17.44
N GLU A 253 20.53 -20.32 -17.83
CA GLU A 253 20.30 -19.91 -19.22
C GLU A 253 21.18 -18.74 -19.65
N GLN A 254 21.44 -17.77 -18.75
CA GLN A 254 22.34 -16.66 -19.04
C GLN A 254 23.82 -17.08 -19.12
N LYS A 255 24.24 -18.14 -18.41
CA LYS A 255 25.59 -18.71 -18.52
C LYS A 255 25.81 -19.61 -19.74
N LYS A 256 24.76 -19.90 -20.52
CA LYS A 256 24.80 -20.74 -21.72
C LYS A 256 24.72 -19.95 -23.03
N LYS A 257 24.63 -18.61 -22.97
CA LYS A 257 24.76 -17.70 -24.11
C LYS A 257 26.09 -16.96 -24.04
#